data_AF-A0AB33JHB9-F1
#
_entry.id   AF-A0AB33JHB9-F1
#
_cell.length_a   1.000
_cell.length_b   1.000
_cell.length_c   1.000
_cell.angle_alpha   90.00
_cell.angle_beta   90.00
_cell.angle_gamma   90.00
#
_symmetry.space_group_name_H-M   'P 1'
#
loop_
_entity.id
_entity.type
_entity.pdbx_description
1 polymer ?
#
loop_
_entity_poly.entity_id
_entity_poly.type
_entity_poly.pdbx_seq_one_letter_code
_entity_poly.pdbx_strand_id
1 'polypeptide(L)'
;MSRDDFERCTPFEFYEVWNRWGQQHRDRERGEWERARVMAMFFIQPYAKEKLTAHDVLPLPWDEEENHTESEEISKEEFNRRFEEAKRRNGLK
;
A
#
# COMPACT_ATOMS: atom_id res chain seq x y z
N MET A 1 -10.33 4.26 13.18
CA MET A 1 -11.15 3.23 13.83
C MET A 1 -11.31 3.63 15.29
N SER A 2 -12.53 3.67 15.81
CA SER A 2 -12.75 3.90 17.24
C SER A 2 -12.42 2.64 18.04
N ARG A 3 -12.36 2.74 19.37
CA ARG A 3 -12.14 1.58 20.23
C ARG A 3 -13.27 0.55 20.13
N ASP A 4 -14.53 0.99 20.10
CA ASP A 4 -15.69 0.09 20.00
C ASP A 4 -15.70 -0.65 18.66
N ASP A 5 -15.30 0.01 17.56
CA ASP A 5 -15.16 -0.63 16.25
C ASP A 5 -14.10 -1.74 16.30
N PHE A 6 -12.95 -1.47 16.93
CA PHE A 6 -11.85 -2.43 17.05
C PHE A 6 -12.25 -3.66 17.86
N GLU A 7 -12.91 -3.48 19.00
CA GLU A 7 -13.33 -4.58 19.89
C GLU A 7 -14.38 -5.50 19.22
N ARG A 8 -15.07 -5.01 18.17
CA ARG A 8 -16.06 -5.78 17.41
C ARG A 8 -15.54 -6.35 16.09
N CYS A 9 -14.36 -5.92 15.63
CA CYS A 9 -13.78 -6.42 14.39
C CYS A 9 -13.36 -7.90 14.51
N THR A 10 -13.66 -8.67 13.47
CA THR A 10 -13.00 -9.96 13.26
C THR A 10 -11.52 -9.74 12.94
N PRO A 11 -10.64 -10.72 13.25
CA PRO A 11 -9.22 -10.63 12.89
C PRO A 11 -8.98 -10.34 11.41
N PHE A 12 -9.81 -10.90 10.53
CA PHE A 12 -9.77 -10.62 9.10
C PHE A 12 -10.11 -9.16 8.77
N GLU A 13 -11.18 -8.61 9.36
CA GLU A 13 -11.55 -7.21 9.15
C GLU A 13 -10.48 -6.25 9.66
N PHE A 14 -9.85 -6.57 10.80
CA PHE A 14 -8.70 -5.81 11.29
C PHE A 14 -7.52 -5.87 10.31
N TYR A 15 -7.20 -7.06 9.79
CA TYR A 15 -6.13 -7.26 8.80
C TYR A 15 -6.37 -6.44 7.53
N GLU A 16 -7.60 -6.45 7.01
CA GLU A 16 -8.00 -5.63 5.86
C GLU A 16 -7.85 -4.13 6.14
N VAL A 17 -8.35 -3.65 7.28
CA VAL A 17 -8.21 -2.25 7.67
C VAL A 17 -6.74 -1.85 7.78
N TRP A 18 -5.90 -2.69 8.38
CA TRP A 18 -4.47 -2.47 8.49
C TRP A 18 -3.80 -2.40 7.11
N ASN A 19 -4.11 -3.33 6.22
CA ASN A 19 -3.57 -3.35 4.86
C ASN A 19 -3.96 -2.10 4.08
N ARG A 20 -5.23 -1.70 4.16
CA ARG A 20 -5.74 -0.47 3.51
C ARG A 20 -5.08 0.78 4.06
N TRP A 21 -4.89 0.86 5.38
CA TRP A 21 -4.16 1.96 6.00
C TRP A 21 -2.71 2.02 5.49
N GLY A 22 -2.01 0.89 5.46
CA GLY A 22 -0.64 0.83 4.94
C GLY A 22 -0.55 1.19 3.45
N GLN A 23 -1.52 0.75 2.66
CA GLN A 23 -1.66 1.13 1.25
C GLN A 23 -1.85 2.64 1.11
N GLN A 24 -2.78 3.24 1.87
CA GLN A 24 -3.03 4.68 1.84
C GLN A 24 -1.78 5.51 2.17
N HIS A 25 -0.96 5.08 3.14
CA HIS A 25 0.29 5.76 3.46
C HIS A 25 1.30 5.69 2.31
N ARG A 26 1.48 4.49 1.73
CA ARG A 26 2.36 4.33 0.56
C ARG A 26 1.87 5.16 -0.63
N ASP A 27 0.58 5.13 -0.92
CA ASP A 27 -0.01 5.91 -2.02
C ASP A 27 0.16 7.41 -1.81
N ARG A 28 0.03 7.87 -0.56
CA ARG A 28 0.27 9.27 -0.20
C ARG A 28 1.72 9.66 -0.44
N GLU A 29 2.67 8.85 0.05
CA GLU A 29 4.11 9.10 -0.13
C GLU A 29 4.50 9.07 -1.61
N ARG A 30 4.04 8.05 -2.35
CA ARG A 30 4.22 7.97 -3.80
C ARG A 30 3.68 9.23 -4.48
N GLY A 31 2.46 9.65 -4.14
CA GLY A 31 1.86 10.87 -4.67
C GLY A 31 2.65 12.16 -4.34
N GLU A 32 3.31 12.23 -3.18
CA GLU A 32 4.21 13.33 -2.83
C GLU A 32 5.44 13.35 -3.75
N TRP A 33 6.05 12.19 -3.99
CA TRP A 33 7.17 12.03 -4.91
C TRP A 33 6.79 12.31 -6.37
N GLU A 34 5.60 11.89 -6.82
CA GLU A 34 5.10 12.18 -8.16
C GLU A 34 4.97 13.69 -8.40
N ARG A 35 4.40 14.43 -7.42
CA ARG A 35 4.29 15.89 -7.52
C ARG A 35 5.66 16.56 -7.57
N ALA A 36 6.60 16.10 -6.73
CA ALA A 36 7.97 16.60 -6.73
C ALA A 36 8.67 16.34 -8.07
N ARG A 37 8.48 15.15 -8.65
CA ARG A 37 9.01 14.74 -9.94
C ARG A 37 8.50 15.63 -11.09
N VAL A 38 7.20 15.90 -11.12
CA VAL A 38 6.60 16.84 -12.10
C VAL A 38 7.15 18.27 -11.92
N MET A 39 7.27 18.75 -10.68
CA MET A 39 7.87 20.06 -10.43
C MET A 39 9.32 20.14 -10.90
N ALA A 40 10.13 19.12 -10.62
CA ALA A 40 11.52 19.05 -11.07
C ALA A 40 11.61 19.10 -12.60
N MET A 41 10.75 18.37 -13.30
CA MET A 41 10.65 18.43 -14.76
C MET A 41 10.40 19.86 -15.25
N PHE A 42 9.46 20.60 -14.64
CA PHE A 42 9.20 21.99 -15.04
C PHE A 42 10.38 22.92 -14.81
N PHE A 43 11.16 22.72 -13.74
CA PHE A 43 12.35 23.54 -13.50
C PHE A 43 13.49 23.24 -14.47
N ILE A 44 13.64 21.98 -14.91
CA ILE A 44 14.75 21.56 -15.76
C ILE A 44 14.42 21.74 -17.26
N GLN A 45 13.14 21.61 -17.66
CA GLN A 45 12.70 21.63 -19.05
C GLN A 45 13.23 22.82 -19.89
N PRO A 46 13.32 24.07 -19.38
CA PRO A 46 13.86 25.20 -20.15
C PRO A 46 15.34 25.06 -20.53
N TYR A 47 16.08 24.21 -19.82
CA TYR A 47 17.51 23.98 -20.02
C TYR A 47 17.80 22.67 -20.76
N ALA A 48 16.78 21.84 -20.97
CA ALA A 48 16.88 20.60 -21.73
C ALA A 48 16.73 20.88 -23.24
N LYS A 49 17.53 20.19 -24.06
CA LYS A 49 17.43 20.30 -25.53
C LYS A 49 16.18 19.61 -26.08
N GLU A 50 15.75 18.55 -25.40
CA GLU A 50 14.62 17.72 -25.78
C GLU A 50 13.49 17.87 -24.77
N LYS A 51 12.28 17.48 -25.18
CA LYS A 51 11.12 17.46 -24.29
C LYS A 51 11.28 16.27 -23.34
N LEU A 52 11.40 16.56 -22.05
CA LEU A 52 11.48 15.56 -21.00
C LEU A 52 10.08 15.16 -20.53
N THR A 53 9.92 13.90 -20.14
CA THR A 53 8.80 13.46 -19.31
C THR A 53 9.21 13.47 -17.83
N ALA A 54 8.22 13.41 -16.95
CA ALA A 54 8.46 13.35 -15.51
C ALA A 54 9.30 12.11 -15.13
N HIS A 55 9.07 10.98 -15.79
CA HIS A 55 9.77 9.71 -15.54
C HIS A 55 11.24 9.75 -16.02
N ASP A 56 11.54 10.52 -17.08
CA ASP A 56 12.93 10.73 -17.53
C ASP A 56 13.77 11.52 -16.50
N VAL A 57 13.11 12.37 -15.72
CA VAL A 57 13.77 13.29 -14.76
C VAL A 57 14.13 12.57 -13.47
N LEU A 58 13.24 11.71 -12.96
CA LEU A 58 13.44 10.97 -11.72
C LEU A 58 12.77 9.60 -11.81
N PRO A 59 13.52 8.55 -12.21
CA PRO A 59 13.04 7.18 -12.12
C PRO A 59 12.80 6.80 -10.66
N LEU A 60 11.61 6.30 -10.35
CA LEU A 60 11.22 5.89 -9.00
C LEU A 60 11.08 4.35 -8.94
N PRO A 61 11.34 3.73 -7.78
CA PRO A 61 11.38 2.26 -7.67
C PRO A 61 10.08 1.56 -8.12
N TRP A 62 8.94 2.25 -8.05
CA TRP A 62 7.64 1.69 -8.41
C TRP A 62 7.25 1.86 -9.88
N ASP A 63 8.08 2.52 -10.70
CA ASP A 63 7.83 2.61 -12.13
C ASP A 63 7.97 1.23 -12.82
N GLU A 64 8.75 0.32 -12.21
CA GLU A 64 8.91 -1.07 -12.68
C GLU A 64 7.85 -2.02 -12.09
N GLU A 65 7.24 -1.64 -10.95
CA GLU A 65 6.34 -2.48 -10.15
C GLU A 65 4.90 -2.56 -10.68
N GLU A 66 4.52 -1.74 -11.68
CA GLU A 66 3.15 -1.75 -12.24
C GLU A 66 2.74 -3.10 -12.86
N ASN A 67 3.67 -4.07 -13.00
CA ASN A 67 3.37 -5.33 -13.66
C ASN A 67 2.86 -6.47 -12.76
N HIS A 68 3.22 -6.60 -11.48
CA HIS A 68 2.75 -7.78 -10.72
C HIS A 68 2.76 -7.54 -9.21
N THR A 69 1.57 -7.47 -8.63
CA THR A 69 1.35 -8.03 -7.30
C THR A 69 -0.06 -8.61 -7.26
N GLU A 70 -0.20 -9.84 -7.77
CA GLU A 70 -1.29 -10.71 -7.33
C GLU A 70 -1.02 -10.99 -5.84
N SER A 71 -1.59 -10.16 -4.97
CA SER A 71 -1.72 -10.52 -3.56
C SER A 71 -2.54 -11.80 -3.52
N GLU A 72 -2.02 -12.86 -2.90
CA GLU A 72 -2.83 -14.04 -2.60
C GLU A 72 -4.04 -13.59 -1.77
N GLU A 73 -5.22 -13.56 -2.39
CA GLU A 73 -6.47 -13.22 -1.71
C GLU A 73 -6.86 -14.39 -0.81
N ILE A 74 -6.44 -14.32 0.46
CA ILE A 74 -6.88 -15.27 1.47
C ILE A 74 -8.34 -14.95 1.80
N SER A 75 -9.25 -15.90 1.55
CA SER A 75 -10.65 -15.77 1.94
C SER A 75 -10.81 -15.52 3.45
N LYS A 76 -11.82 -14.71 3.82
CA LYS A 76 -12.19 -14.43 5.23
C LYS A 76 -12.36 -15.69 6.06
N GLU A 77 -12.96 -16.73 5.48
CA GLU A 77 -13.20 -18.02 6.15
C GLU A 77 -11.89 -18.74 6.46
N GLU A 78 -10.97 -18.77 5.49
CA GLU A 78 -9.66 -19.39 5.62
C GLU A 78 -8.80 -18.68 6.68
N PHE A 79 -8.80 -17.35 6.66
CA PHE A 79 -8.07 -16.53 7.62
C PHE A 79 -8.57 -16.76 9.06
N ASN A 80 -9.89 -16.71 9.25
CA ASN A 80 -10.49 -16.94 10.56
C ASN A 80 -10.27 -18.38 11.06
N ARG A 81 -10.31 -19.37 10.15
CA ARG A 81 -9.99 -20.76 10.52
C ARG A 81 -8.57 -20.90 11.05
N ARG A 82 -7.57 -20.34 10.34
CA ARG A 82 -6.16 -20.35 10.78
C ARG A 82 -5.99 -19.67 12.14
N PHE A 83 -6.72 -18.60 12.38
CA PHE A 83 -6.71 -17.89 13.66
C PHE A 83 -7.30 -18.73 14.79
N GLU A 84 -8.44 -19.38 14.59
CA GLU A 84 -9.07 -20.26 15.60
C GLU A 84 -8.23 -21.50 15.91
N GLU A 85 -7.51 -22.05 14.93
CA GLU A 85 -6.53 -23.11 15.16
C GLU A 85 -5.33 -22.62 15.99
N ALA A 86 -4.84 -21.41 15.70
CA ALA A 86 -3.76 -20.79 16.47
C ALA A 86 -4.17 -20.50 17.93
N LYS A 87 -5.41 -20.05 18.18
CA LYS A 87 -5.95 -19.88 19.54
C LYS A 87 -5.92 -21.19 20.32
N ARG A 88 -6.44 -22.26 19.71
CA ARG A 88 -6.47 -23.61 20.31
C ARG A 88 -5.06 -24.11 20.63
N ARG A 89 -4.09 -23.92 19.73
CA ARG A 89 -2.68 -24.30 19.96
C ARG A 89 -2.05 -23.57 21.15
N ASN A 90 -2.41 -22.31 21.37
CA ASN A 90 -1.84 -21.47 22.42
C ASN A 90 -2.65 -21.49 23.73
N GLY A 91 -3.68 -22.34 23.85
CA GLY A 91 -4.49 -22.45 25.07
C GLY A 91 -5.36 -21.23 25.38
N LEU A 92 -5.57 -20.35 24.40
CA LEU A 92 -6.44 -19.18 24.51
C LEU A 92 -7.88 -19.63 24.22
N LYS A 93 -8.80 -19.39 25.16
CA LYS A 93 -10.24 -19.63 24.97
C LYS A 93 -10.86 -18.51 24.14
#